data_AF-A0A355E293-F1
#
_entry.id   AF-A0A355E293-F1
#
_cell.length_a   1.000
_cell.length_b   1.000
_cell.length_c   1.000
_cell.angle_alpha   90.00
_cell.angle_beta   90.00
_cell.angle_gamma   90.00
#
_symmetry.space_group_name_H-M   'P 1'
#
loop_
_entity.id
_entity.type
_entity.pdbx_description
1 polymer ?
#
loop_
_entity_poly.entity_id
_entity_poly.type
_entity_poly.pdbx_seq_one_letter_code
_entity_poly.pdbx_strand_id
1 'polypeptide(L)'
;MRSLVALSLALAALPCGAASVQTPLELPALPVPSQSAAVGGSLALGSQLPSESALATPALSLPVLPTALPAVSVPAARPSIGAAAVQPRSGAVQPRAAGTDPKLPAARSQAGIAGRAPEAAAIFDGGKVLPAVPVEAGVPDLIPEWPGKTGDTVRLNGRSYVLGEKLGEGTSAWVYKVKGRPLVVKLIYPDLKDIPVFGGEKDALEAMSHTRIAYARLHDASADGMTLVKDLVRGEEMWKVVDKGPLSPAQTGSLLDLAAELVSIGHTADLNWGNLLWDGKRWVMIDSGGFQQVGPWGPLGQILSEERRARSGIDAGAFLRALRARLGPDSEAWRGVQTGAAWPYQKAILAELGP
;
A
#
# COMPACT_ATOMS: atom_id res chain seq x y z
N MET A 1 -2.74 60.11 -29.08
CA MET A 1 -2.54 59.05 -30.09
C MET A 1 -2.56 57.70 -29.37
N ARG A 2 -3.57 56.87 -29.68
CA ARG A 2 -3.69 55.39 -29.65
C ARG A 2 -3.05 54.61 -28.48
N SER A 3 -3.68 53.64 -27.82
CA SER A 3 -5.05 53.14 -27.70
C SER A 3 -5.08 52.19 -26.50
N LEU A 4 -6.13 52.31 -25.69
CA LEU A 4 -6.67 51.34 -24.74
C LEU A 4 -6.98 49.99 -25.39
N VAL A 5 -6.77 48.87 -24.66
CA VAL A 5 -7.75 47.76 -24.56
C VAL A 5 -7.62 47.12 -23.17
N ALA A 6 -8.67 47.29 -22.36
CA ALA A 6 -9.01 46.45 -21.22
C ALA A 6 -10.12 45.49 -21.67
N LEU A 7 -10.03 44.21 -21.33
CA LEU A 7 -11.06 43.22 -21.62
C LEU A 7 -11.75 42.80 -20.32
N SER A 8 -12.94 43.35 -20.11
CA SER A 8 -13.93 42.87 -19.17
C SER A 8 -14.73 41.73 -19.82
N LEU A 9 -14.93 40.62 -19.10
CA LEU A 9 -16.00 39.68 -19.42
C LEU A 9 -16.95 39.57 -18.23
N ALA A 10 -18.14 40.14 -18.41
CA ALA A 10 -19.33 39.83 -17.66
C ALA A 10 -20.13 38.80 -18.49
N LEU A 11 -20.61 37.73 -17.86
CA LEU A 11 -21.68 36.92 -18.45
C LEU A 11 -22.77 36.69 -17.40
N ALA A 12 -23.99 36.88 -17.88
CA ALA A 12 -25.20 37.13 -17.15
C ALA A 12 -25.80 35.90 -16.46
N ALA A 13 -26.49 36.16 -15.34
CA ALA A 13 -27.49 35.29 -14.77
C ALA A 13 -28.82 35.44 -15.52
N LEU A 14 -29.52 34.33 -15.76
CA LEU A 14 -30.98 34.28 -15.86
C LEU A 14 -31.51 32.93 -15.31
N PRO A 15 -32.71 32.91 -14.70
CA PRO A 15 -33.30 31.74 -14.05
C PRO A 15 -34.39 31.06 -14.91
N CYS A 16 -34.63 29.76 -14.71
CA CYS A 16 -35.97 29.15 -14.67
C CYS A 16 -35.85 27.63 -14.46
N GLY A 17 -36.71 27.07 -13.60
CA GLY A 17 -36.81 25.65 -13.33
C GLY A 17 -37.75 24.91 -14.29
N ALA A 18 -37.71 23.58 -14.23
CA ALA A 18 -38.84 22.65 -14.13
C ALA A 18 -38.49 21.27 -14.72
N ALA A 19 -39.00 20.24 -14.01
CA ALA A 19 -39.33 18.89 -14.46
C ALA A 19 -38.20 17.94 -14.93
N SER A 20 -37.82 17.04 -14.01
CA SER A 20 -37.12 15.80 -14.33
C SER A 20 -38.15 14.78 -14.83
N VAL A 21 -38.16 14.51 -16.15
CA VAL A 21 -38.88 13.38 -16.75
C VAL A 21 -37.89 12.23 -16.90
N GLN A 22 -38.15 11.12 -16.22
CA GLN A 22 -37.45 9.85 -16.42
C GLN A 22 -37.83 9.27 -17.78
N THR A 23 -36.84 9.02 -18.63
CA THR A 23 -36.98 8.12 -19.79
C THR A 23 -36.04 6.94 -19.58
N PRO A 24 -36.52 5.69 -19.68
CA PRO A 24 -35.66 4.52 -19.60
C PRO A 24 -34.87 4.37 -20.91
N LEU A 25 -33.55 4.18 -20.77
CA LEU A 25 -32.67 3.78 -21.87
C LEU A 25 -32.90 2.29 -22.16
N GLU A 26 -33.53 1.96 -23.29
CA GLU A 26 -33.45 0.65 -23.91
C GLU A 26 -32.06 0.48 -24.56
N LEU A 27 -31.33 -0.56 -24.16
CA LEU A 27 -30.10 -1.02 -24.80
C LEU A 27 -30.45 -1.97 -25.96
N PRO A 28 -29.94 -1.76 -27.19
CA PRO A 28 -30.11 -2.71 -28.27
C PRO A 28 -29.25 -3.97 -28.06
N ALA A 29 -29.88 -5.13 -28.23
CA ALA A 29 -29.24 -6.45 -28.19
C ALA A 29 -28.22 -6.61 -29.34
N LEU A 30 -27.00 -7.04 -28.99
CA LEU A 30 -25.97 -7.43 -29.95
C LEU A 30 -26.24 -8.85 -30.49
N PRO A 31 -26.01 -9.11 -31.79
CA PRO A 31 -26.19 -10.43 -32.38
C PRO A 31 -25.02 -11.37 -32.05
N VAL A 32 -25.38 -12.60 -31.69
CA VAL A 32 -24.49 -13.76 -31.54
C VAL A 32 -24.11 -14.30 -32.93
N PRO A 33 -22.82 -14.46 -33.27
CA PRO A 33 -22.45 -15.25 -34.44
C PRO A 33 -22.40 -16.74 -34.09
N SER A 34 -23.30 -17.49 -34.74
CA SER A 34 -23.35 -18.94 -34.77
C SER A 34 -22.19 -19.55 -35.55
N GLN A 35 -21.75 -20.72 -35.07
CA GLN A 35 -20.79 -21.62 -35.69
C GLN A 35 -21.25 -22.08 -37.08
N SER A 36 -20.31 -22.25 -38.02
CA SER A 36 -20.50 -23.21 -39.10
C SER A 36 -19.18 -23.77 -39.65
N ALA A 37 -19.06 -25.08 -39.49
CA ALA A 37 -18.52 -26.11 -40.37
C ALA A 37 -17.23 -25.89 -41.18
N ALA A 38 -16.27 -26.77 -40.90
CA ALA A 38 -15.21 -27.20 -41.78
C ALA A 38 -15.75 -28.05 -42.94
N VAL A 39 -15.32 -27.74 -44.17
CA VAL A 39 -15.27 -28.67 -45.31
C VAL A 39 -14.02 -28.34 -46.12
N GLY A 40 -13.25 -29.38 -46.45
CA GLY A 40 -11.96 -29.28 -47.13
C GLY A 40 -12.03 -29.05 -48.64
N GLY A 41 -10.85 -28.83 -49.22
CA GLY A 41 -10.65 -28.72 -50.65
C GLY A 41 -9.17 -28.53 -50.98
N SER A 42 -8.50 -29.65 -51.25
CA SER A 42 -7.18 -29.72 -51.83
C SER A 42 -7.25 -29.36 -53.32
N LEU A 43 -6.28 -28.62 -53.87
CA LEU A 43 -5.72 -28.85 -55.21
C LEU A 43 -4.49 -27.96 -55.44
N ALA A 44 -3.57 -28.52 -56.23
CA ALA A 44 -2.18 -28.14 -56.40
C ALA A 44 -1.93 -27.25 -57.65
N LEU A 45 -0.64 -26.96 -57.85
CA LEU A 45 0.08 -26.55 -59.06
C LEU A 45 0.07 -25.07 -59.46
N GLY A 46 1.29 -24.53 -59.65
CA GLY A 46 1.48 -23.25 -60.34
C GLY A 46 2.86 -22.63 -60.16
N SER A 47 3.87 -23.23 -60.77
CA SER A 47 5.24 -22.72 -60.95
C SER A 47 5.29 -21.29 -61.51
N GLN A 48 6.26 -20.46 -61.08
CA GLN A 48 7.19 -19.74 -61.97
C GLN A 48 8.19 -18.84 -61.20
N LEU A 49 9.48 -19.12 -61.41
CA LEU A 49 10.64 -18.23 -61.24
C LEU A 49 10.68 -17.18 -62.38
N PRO A 50 11.31 -16.01 -62.20
CA PRO A 50 12.74 -15.83 -62.53
C PRO A 50 13.51 -15.07 -61.43
N SER A 51 14.71 -15.50 -61.03
CA SER A 51 16.05 -15.25 -61.60
C SER A 51 16.61 -13.83 -61.43
N GLU A 52 17.76 -13.81 -60.74
CA GLU A 52 18.93 -12.92 -60.82
C GLU A 52 18.83 -11.43 -60.42
N SER A 53 19.54 -11.06 -59.36
CA SER A 53 20.86 -10.41 -59.53
C SER A 53 21.57 -10.11 -58.21
N ALA A 54 22.90 -10.22 -58.29
CA ALA A 54 23.91 -10.07 -57.26
C ALA A 54 23.96 -8.71 -56.57
N LEU A 55 24.47 -8.67 -55.32
CA LEU A 55 25.74 -7.99 -54.99
C LEU A 55 26.04 -7.97 -53.48
N ALA A 56 27.34 -8.20 -53.21
CA ALA A 56 28.16 -7.61 -52.15
C ALA A 56 27.93 -8.04 -50.69
N THR A 57 28.75 -9.01 -50.28
CA THR A 57 29.23 -9.22 -48.91
C THR A 57 30.23 -8.12 -48.51
N PRO A 58 30.07 -7.44 -47.36
CA PRO A 58 31.19 -6.83 -46.68
C PRO A 58 31.62 -7.68 -45.47
N ALA A 59 32.90 -8.04 -45.45
CA ALA A 59 33.58 -8.65 -44.34
C ALA A 59 33.62 -7.68 -43.14
N LEU A 60 33.10 -8.11 -41.99
CA LEU A 60 33.25 -7.40 -40.72
C LEU A 60 34.46 -7.96 -39.97
N SER A 61 35.47 -7.10 -39.87
CA SER A 61 36.67 -7.27 -39.06
C SER A 61 36.32 -7.33 -37.56
N LEU A 62 36.84 -8.35 -36.87
CA LEU A 62 36.76 -8.48 -35.41
C LEU A 62 37.80 -7.56 -34.74
N PRO A 63 37.42 -6.74 -33.73
CA PRO A 63 38.37 -6.04 -32.91
C PRO A 63 38.99 -6.96 -31.84
N VAL A 64 40.30 -6.79 -31.73
CA VAL A 64 41.28 -7.45 -30.85
C VAL A 64 40.97 -7.22 -29.36
N LEU A 65 41.07 -8.29 -28.57
CA LEU A 65 41.09 -8.30 -27.10
C LEU A 65 42.41 -7.71 -26.56
N PRO A 66 42.39 -6.78 -25.58
CA PRO A 66 43.55 -6.53 -24.74
C PRO A 66 43.48 -7.30 -23.41
N THR A 67 44.45 -8.20 -23.27
CA THR A 67 45.39 -8.33 -22.15
C THR A 67 44.87 -8.34 -20.71
N ALA A 68 45.02 -9.52 -20.09
CA ALA A 68 44.85 -9.79 -18.67
C ALA A 68 45.78 -8.94 -17.78
N LEU A 69 45.24 -8.43 -16.67
CA LEU A 69 46.01 -7.87 -15.55
C LEU A 69 46.29 -8.96 -14.50
N PRO A 70 47.46 -8.92 -13.83
CA PRO A 70 47.84 -9.91 -12.83
C PRO A 70 47.12 -9.72 -11.49
N ALA A 71 46.98 -10.86 -10.80
CA ALA A 71 46.34 -11.01 -9.50
C ALA A 71 47.03 -10.18 -8.40
N VAL A 72 46.20 -9.50 -7.59
CA VAL A 72 46.61 -8.90 -6.31
C VAL A 72 46.13 -9.82 -5.20
N SER A 73 47.09 -10.46 -4.52
CA SER A 73 46.90 -11.23 -3.30
C SER A 73 47.16 -10.34 -2.08
N VAL A 74 46.19 -10.20 -1.17
CA VAL A 74 46.38 -9.70 0.21
C VAL A 74 45.27 -10.32 1.10
N PRO A 75 45.42 -10.44 2.43
CA PRO A 75 45.60 -11.71 3.11
C PRO A 75 44.45 -12.08 4.06
N ALA A 76 44.57 -13.28 4.61
CA ALA A 76 43.69 -13.87 5.60
C ALA A 76 43.61 -13.12 6.95
N ALA A 77 42.50 -13.42 7.64
CA ALA A 77 42.29 -13.44 9.08
C ALA A 77 41.89 -12.14 9.80
N ARG A 78 40.64 -12.14 10.31
CA ARG A 78 40.35 -11.85 11.73
C ARG A 78 39.25 -12.78 12.26
N PRO A 79 39.35 -13.23 13.53
CA PRO A 79 38.40 -14.14 14.14
C PRO A 79 37.20 -13.37 14.73
N SER A 80 35.99 -13.86 14.47
CA SER A 80 34.79 -13.40 15.18
C SER A 80 34.66 -14.17 16.48
N ILE A 81 34.69 -13.39 17.57
CA ILE A 81 34.50 -13.77 18.97
C ILE A 81 33.09 -14.37 19.16
N GLY A 82 33.01 -15.38 20.02
CA GLY A 82 31.88 -16.28 20.20
C GLY A 82 30.53 -15.63 20.51
N ALA A 83 29.50 -16.16 19.86
CA ALA A 83 28.12 -16.03 20.29
C ALA A 83 27.79 -17.20 21.24
N ALA A 84 27.45 -16.85 22.47
CA ALA A 84 26.95 -17.79 23.47
C ALA A 84 25.62 -18.40 22.98
N ALA A 85 25.58 -19.74 22.94
CA ALA A 85 24.37 -20.49 22.66
C ALA A 85 23.39 -20.37 23.85
N VAL A 86 22.29 -19.65 23.66
CA VAL A 86 21.12 -19.73 24.54
C VAL A 86 20.22 -20.83 23.98
N GLN A 87 20.15 -21.96 24.68
CA GLN A 87 19.19 -23.03 24.39
C GLN A 87 17.77 -22.58 24.73
N PRO A 88 16.78 -22.70 23.83
CA PRO A 88 15.38 -22.62 24.21
C PRO A 88 14.91 -23.94 24.85
N ARG A 89 14.39 -23.87 26.08
CA ARG A 89 13.69 -24.96 26.75
C ARG A 89 12.39 -25.28 25.99
N SER A 90 12.28 -26.51 25.52
CA SER A 90 11.07 -27.09 24.96
C SER A 90 10.00 -27.27 26.05
N GLY A 91 8.93 -26.47 25.99
CA GLY A 91 7.68 -26.73 26.70
C GLY A 91 6.65 -27.25 25.71
N ALA A 92 6.47 -28.57 25.66
CA ALA A 92 5.44 -29.21 24.87
C ALA A 92 4.07 -29.00 25.55
N VAL A 93 3.15 -28.32 24.87
CA VAL A 93 1.72 -28.30 25.21
C VAL A 93 1.02 -29.20 24.19
N GLN A 94 0.49 -30.34 24.67
CA GLN A 94 -0.31 -31.24 23.85
C GLN A 94 -1.66 -30.59 23.49
N PRO A 95 -2.17 -30.80 22.26
CA PRO A 95 -3.53 -30.42 21.89
C PRO A 95 -4.53 -31.47 22.41
N ARG A 96 -5.55 -31.02 23.15
CA ARG A 96 -6.69 -31.85 23.55
C ARG A 96 -7.79 -31.77 22.50
N ALA A 97 -8.29 -32.95 22.14
CA ALA A 97 -9.21 -33.22 21.05
C ALA A 97 -10.59 -32.54 21.16
N ALA A 98 -11.19 -32.40 19.98
CA ALA A 98 -12.54 -31.93 19.69
C ALA A 98 -13.63 -32.76 20.39
N GLY A 99 -14.70 -32.06 20.79
CA GLY A 99 -15.92 -32.66 21.32
C GLY A 99 -17.09 -31.67 21.25
N THR A 100 -17.88 -31.82 20.18
CA THR A 100 -19.35 -31.67 20.10
C THR A 100 -20.05 -30.46 20.74
N ASP A 101 -20.71 -29.67 19.87
CA ASP A 101 -21.82 -28.76 20.16
C ASP A 101 -22.87 -29.35 21.11
N PRO A 102 -23.49 -28.48 21.93
CA PRO A 102 -24.93 -28.31 21.75
C PRO A 102 -25.43 -26.85 21.86
N LYS A 103 -26.29 -26.49 20.90
CA LYS A 103 -27.54 -25.70 21.04
C LYS A 103 -27.52 -24.50 22.01
N LEU A 104 -27.40 -23.29 21.45
CA LEU A 104 -27.87 -22.06 22.11
C LEU A 104 -29.39 -21.89 21.93
N PRO A 105 -30.17 -21.63 23.00
CA PRO A 105 -31.48 -21.02 22.88
C PRO A 105 -31.37 -19.49 22.83
N ALA A 106 -32.27 -18.88 22.06
CA ALA A 106 -32.48 -17.45 22.00
C ALA A 106 -32.95 -16.89 23.36
N ALA A 107 -32.37 -15.77 23.79
CA ALA A 107 -32.95 -14.93 24.83
C ALA A 107 -32.69 -13.44 24.52
N ARG A 108 -33.81 -12.73 24.29
CA ARG A 108 -33.94 -11.29 24.49
C ARG A 108 -33.72 -10.98 25.97
N SER A 109 -33.00 -9.89 26.27
CA SER A 109 -33.37 -8.95 27.33
C SER A 109 -32.61 -7.63 27.16
N GLN A 110 -33.38 -6.55 27.12
CA GLN A 110 -32.97 -5.16 27.26
C GLN A 110 -32.47 -4.90 28.69
N ALA A 111 -31.50 -4.00 28.86
CA ALA A 111 -31.51 -2.91 29.86
C ALA A 111 -30.17 -2.16 29.80
N GLY A 112 -30.26 -0.82 29.84
CA GLY A 112 -29.15 0.08 29.58
C GLY A 112 -28.02 0.03 30.60
N ILE A 113 -26.82 0.34 30.12
CA ILE A 113 -25.72 0.82 30.94
C ILE A 113 -25.46 2.25 30.51
N ALA A 114 -26.03 3.18 31.27
CA ALA A 114 -25.57 4.55 31.31
C ALA A 114 -24.08 4.57 31.70
N GLY A 115 -23.31 5.41 31.02
CA GLY A 115 -21.88 5.53 31.21
C GLY A 115 -21.51 5.76 32.68
N ARG A 116 -20.71 4.85 33.23
CA ARG A 116 -19.93 5.11 34.43
C ARG A 116 -18.61 5.69 33.97
N ALA A 117 -18.41 6.98 34.22
CA ALA A 117 -17.10 7.62 34.09
C ALA A 117 -16.06 6.84 34.91
N PRO A 118 -14.80 6.75 34.47
CA PRO A 118 -13.76 6.11 35.25
C PRO A 118 -13.61 6.85 36.57
N GLU A 119 -13.97 6.18 37.66
CA GLU A 119 -13.80 6.66 39.03
C GLU A 119 -12.29 6.73 39.29
N ALA A 120 -11.77 7.95 39.44
CA ALA A 120 -10.35 8.20 39.66
C ALA A 120 -9.85 7.40 40.86
N ALA A 121 -8.90 6.49 40.63
CA ALA A 121 -8.27 5.75 41.71
C ALA A 121 -7.54 6.73 42.64
N ALA A 122 -7.99 6.80 43.89
CA ALA A 122 -7.31 7.57 44.93
C ALA A 122 -5.93 6.97 45.19
N ILE A 123 -4.88 7.76 44.94
CA ILE A 123 -3.51 7.43 45.35
C ILE A 123 -3.41 7.81 46.84
N PHE A 124 -3.37 6.81 47.72
CA PHE A 124 -3.19 7.02 49.15
C PHE A 124 -1.69 7.06 49.49
N ASP A 125 -1.21 8.24 49.88
CA ASP A 125 0.08 8.42 50.55
C ASP A 125 -0.14 9.11 51.91
N GLY A 126 0.20 8.41 52.99
CA GLY A 126 0.44 9.03 54.31
C GLY A 126 -0.71 9.80 54.99
N GLY A 127 -1.99 9.47 54.76
CA GLY A 127 -3.09 9.95 55.61
C GLY A 127 -3.57 11.38 55.34
N LYS A 128 -3.18 12.02 54.23
CA LYS A 128 -3.84 13.23 53.71
C LYS A 128 -4.45 12.90 52.36
N VAL A 129 -5.77 12.93 52.28
CA VAL A 129 -6.50 12.89 51.01
C VAL A 129 -6.15 14.18 50.27
N LEU A 130 -5.24 14.10 49.30
CA LEU A 130 -5.05 15.19 48.36
C LEU A 130 -6.35 15.31 47.55
N PRO A 131 -6.92 16.52 47.41
CA PRO A 131 -8.08 16.70 46.55
C PRO A 131 -7.69 16.20 45.15
N ALA A 132 -8.51 15.32 44.59
CA ALA A 132 -8.35 14.89 43.21
C ALA A 132 -8.25 16.17 42.35
N VAL A 133 -7.08 16.39 41.75
CA VAL A 133 -6.91 17.48 40.79
C VAL A 133 -7.97 17.22 39.73
N PRO A 134 -8.92 18.15 39.50
CA PRO A 134 -9.87 17.99 38.42
C PRO A 134 -9.06 17.77 37.17
N VAL A 135 -9.24 16.63 36.51
CA VAL A 135 -8.73 16.44 35.15
C VAL A 135 -9.36 17.59 34.37
N GLU A 136 -8.57 18.61 34.04
CA GLU A 136 -9.05 19.74 33.24
C GLU A 136 -9.76 19.13 32.03
N ALA A 137 -11.05 19.42 31.90
CA ALA A 137 -11.84 18.94 30.78
C ALA A 137 -11.10 19.38 29.52
N GLY A 138 -10.49 18.40 28.84
CA GLY A 138 -9.61 18.66 27.71
C GLY A 138 -10.34 19.53 26.71
N VAL A 139 -9.64 20.54 26.19
CA VAL A 139 -10.18 21.41 25.16
C VAL A 139 -10.68 20.52 24.01
N PRO A 140 -11.96 20.55 23.64
CA PRO A 140 -12.53 19.61 22.68
C PRO A 140 -11.88 19.79 21.31
N ASP A 141 -11.80 18.68 20.58
CA ASP A 141 -11.36 18.67 19.19
C ASP A 141 -12.22 19.66 18.37
N LEU A 142 -11.55 20.39 17.47
CA LEU A 142 -12.20 21.27 16.49
C LEU A 142 -11.94 20.65 15.12
N ILE A 143 -12.98 20.09 14.51
CA ILE A 143 -12.91 19.55 13.15
C ILE A 143 -13.73 20.49 12.26
N PRO A 144 -13.18 21.00 11.14
CA PRO A 144 -13.92 21.85 10.22
C PRO A 144 -15.10 21.09 9.62
N GLU A 145 -16.11 21.83 9.16
CA GLU A 145 -17.22 21.25 8.41
C GLU A 145 -16.70 20.56 7.15
N TRP A 146 -17.21 19.36 6.85
CA TRP A 146 -16.83 18.62 5.65
C TRP A 146 -17.13 19.45 4.38
N PRO A 147 -16.20 19.53 3.41
CA PRO A 147 -14.92 18.80 3.29
C PRO A 147 -13.68 19.59 3.76
N GLY A 148 -13.88 20.60 4.61
CA GLY A 148 -12.90 21.61 4.97
C GLY A 148 -12.55 22.53 3.80
N LYS A 149 -11.77 23.56 4.07
CA LYS A 149 -11.15 24.44 3.06
C LYS A 149 -9.82 25.00 3.53
N THR A 150 -9.00 25.45 2.59
CA THR A 150 -7.76 26.17 2.89
C THR A 150 -8.03 27.34 3.84
N GLY A 151 -7.26 27.42 4.92
CA GLY A 151 -7.39 28.42 5.98
C GLY A 151 -8.18 27.93 7.20
N ASP A 152 -8.95 26.85 7.09
CA ASP A 152 -9.63 26.27 8.24
C ASP A 152 -8.63 25.77 9.28
N THR A 153 -9.07 25.70 10.54
CA THR A 153 -8.28 25.19 11.65
C THR A 153 -8.85 23.88 12.15
N VAL A 154 -7.99 22.87 12.22
CA VAL A 154 -8.22 21.61 12.89
C VAL A 154 -7.53 21.69 14.25
N ARG A 155 -8.21 21.32 15.34
CA ARG A 155 -7.59 21.14 16.66
C ARG A 155 -7.81 19.71 17.11
N LEU A 156 -6.73 19.00 17.40
CA LEU A 156 -6.76 17.65 17.93
C LEU A 156 -5.88 17.60 19.17
N ASN A 157 -6.38 17.00 20.25
CA ASN A 157 -5.59 16.81 21.50
C ASN A 157 -4.90 18.11 21.97
N GLY A 158 -5.61 19.24 21.88
CA GLY A 158 -5.12 20.56 22.25
C GLY A 158 -4.14 21.24 21.27
N ARG A 159 -3.77 20.59 20.16
CA ARG A 159 -2.86 21.13 19.13
C ARG A 159 -3.63 21.61 17.92
N SER A 160 -3.31 22.80 17.42
CA SER A 160 -3.95 23.38 16.23
C SER A 160 -3.11 23.21 14.96
N TYR A 161 -3.80 22.92 13.85
CA TYR A 161 -3.26 22.71 12.51
C TYR A 161 -4.09 23.52 11.52
N VAL A 162 -3.46 24.41 10.77
CA VAL A 162 -4.16 25.21 9.74
C VAL A 162 -4.07 24.50 8.40
N LEU A 163 -5.22 24.23 7.77
CA LEU A 163 -5.30 23.64 6.45
C LEU A 163 -4.69 24.59 5.41
N GLY A 164 -3.72 24.09 4.66
CA GLY A 164 -3.09 24.76 3.54
C GLY A 164 -3.67 24.26 2.22
N GLU A 165 -2.78 24.04 1.25
CA GLU A 165 -3.13 23.50 -0.07
C GLU A 165 -3.75 22.09 0.01
N LYS A 166 -4.84 21.86 -0.74
CA LYS A 166 -5.40 20.51 -0.95
C LYS A 166 -4.45 19.73 -1.85
N LEU A 167 -3.90 18.63 -1.35
CA LEU A 167 -2.94 17.79 -2.06
C LEU A 167 -3.64 16.73 -2.92
N GLY A 168 -4.83 16.30 -2.52
CA GLY A 168 -5.55 15.27 -3.25
C GLY A 168 -6.90 14.94 -2.64
N GLU A 169 -7.63 14.15 -3.40
CA GLU A 169 -8.92 13.56 -3.06
C GLU A 169 -8.83 12.08 -3.41
N GLY A 170 -8.82 11.25 -2.37
CA GLY A 170 -8.91 9.81 -2.50
C GLY A 170 -10.36 9.35 -2.46
N THR A 171 -10.57 8.05 -2.65
CA THR A 171 -11.90 7.44 -2.55
C THR A 171 -12.53 7.57 -1.16
N SER A 172 -11.71 7.77 -0.13
CA SER A 172 -12.14 7.78 1.28
C SER A 172 -11.79 9.04 2.06
N ALA A 173 -11.04 9.99 1.47
CA ALA A 173 -10.60 11.16 2.20
C ALA A 173 -10.17 12.33 1.31
N TRP A 174 -10.21 13.52 1.91
CA TRP A 174 -9.52 14.70 1.40
C TRP A 174 -8.23 14.93 2.18
N VAL A 175 -7.15 15.28 1.48
CA VAL A 175 -5.84 15.48 2.09
C VAL A 175 -5.39 16.91 1.88
N TYR A 176 -5.05 17.59 2.98
CA TYR A 176 -4.56 18.95 3.01
C TYR A 176 -3.15 19.00 3.58
N LYS A 177 -2.28 19.81 2.98
CA LYS A 177 -0.99 20.16 3.59
C LYS A 177 -1.22 21.07 4.79
N VAL A 178 -0.50 20.88 5.89
CA VAL A 178 -0.55 21.82 7.01
C VAL A 178 0.29 23.07 6.69
N LYS A 179 -0.26 24.27 6.89
CA LYS A 179 0.42 25.53 6.61
C LYS A 179 1.72 25.66 7.44
N GLY A 180 2.84 25.86 6.75
CA GLY A 180 4.15 26.08 7.38
C GLY A 180 4.77 24.87 8.07
N ARG A 181 4.17 23.67 7.95
CA ARG A 181 4.66 22.45 8.62
C ARG A 181 4.78 21.29 7.61
N PRO A 182 5.73 20.36 7.79
CA PRO A 182 5.87 19.17 6.95
C PRO A 182 4.86 18.09 7.36
N LEU A 183 3.59 18.45 7.47
CA LEU A 183 2.51 17.58 7.89
C LEU A 183 1.35 17.65 6.90
N VAL A 184 0.48 16.65 6.93
CA VAL A 184 -0.81 16.63 6.25
C VAL A 184 -1.94 16.42 7.25
N VAL A 185 -3.11 16.96 6.95
CA VAL A 185 -4.38 16.56 7.56
C VAL A 185 -5.13 15.71 6.54
N LYS A 186 -5.51 14.51 6.92
CA LYS A 186 -6.45 13.64 6.18
C LYS A 186 -7.81 13.74 6.86
N LEU A 187 -8.82 14.20 6.13
CA LEU A 187 -10.22 14.24 6.54
C LEU A 187 -10.93 13.09 5.84
N ILE A 188 -11.42 12.09 6.58
CA ILE A 188 -12.13 10.94 6.04
C ILE A 188 -13.62 11.31 5.85
N TYR A 189 -14.26 10.82 4.79
CA TYR A 189 -15.68 11.11 4.53
C TYR A 189 -16.55 10.73 5.74
N PRO A 190 -17.46 11.61 6.22
CA PRO A 190 -18.30 11.33 7.38
C PRO A 190 -19.13 10.06 7.24
N ASP A 191 -19.61 9.76 6.03
CA ASP A 191 -20.43 8.58 5.72
C ASP A 191 -19.67 7.25 5.92
N LEU A 192 -18.35 7.30 6.04
CA LEU A 192 -17.51 6.13 6.31
C LEU A 192 -17.32 5.87 7.81
N LYS A 193 -17.80 6.74 8.69
CA LYS A 193 -17.63 6.63 10.15
C LYS A 193 -18.22 5.33 10.71
N ASP A 194 -19.37 4.92 10.17
CA ASP A 194 -20.08 3.73 10.65
C ASP A 194 -19.57 2.43 9.98
N ILE A 195 -18.62 2.54 9.05
CA ILE A 195 -18.01 1.39 8.40
C ILE A 195 -16.77 1.00 9.23
N PRO A 196 -16.76 -0.17 9.90
CA PRO A 196 -15.69 -0.55 10.84
C PRO A 196 -14.28 -0.52 10.26
N VAL A 197 -14.16 -0.62 8.93
CA VAL A 197 -12.88 -0.63 8.22
C VAL A 197 -12.19 0.75 8.22
N PHE A 198 -12.92 1.85 8.30
CA PHE A 198 -12.35 3.20 8.13
C PHE A 198 -11.85 3.85 9.41
N GLY A 199 -12.29 3.39 10.59
CA GLY A 199 -11.60 3.68 11.87
C GLY A 199 -10.23 2.99 11.97
N GLY A 200 -9.97 2.00 11.11
CA GLY A 200 -8.75 1.19 11.15
C GLY A 200 -7.48 1.89 10.68
N GLU A 201 -7.54 3.05 9.99
CA GLU A 201 -6.31 3.71 9.52
C GLU A 201 -5.46 4.22 10.70
N LYS A 202 -6.11 4.77 11.74
CA LYS A 202 -5.44 5.20 12.97
C LYS A 202 -4.71 4.01 13.62
N ASP A 203 -5.44 2.94 13.90
CA ASP A 203 -4.91 1.74 14.56
C ASP A 203 -3.80 1.09 13.72
N ALA A 204 -3.95 1.09 12.40
CA ALA A 204 -2.94 0.64 11.46
C ALA A 204 -1.65 1.47 11.57
N LEU A 205 -1.73 2.80 11.63
CA LEU A 205 -0.55 3.66 11.78
C LEU A 205 0.12 3.49 13.14
N GLU A 206 -0.67 3.29 14.19
CA GLU A 206 -0.19 2.97 15.53
C GLU A 206 0.54 1.61 15.53
N ALA A 207 -0.04 0.58 14.92
CA ALA A 207 0.59 -0.73 14.77
C ALA A 207 1.89 -0.67 13.96
N MET A 208 1.89 0.07 12.84
CA MET A 208 3.07 0.27 12.00
C MET A 208 4.22 0.98 12.75
N SER A 209 3.93 1.75 13.81
CA SER A 209 4.95 2.41 14.64
C SER A 209 5.87 1.46 15.40
N HIS A 210 5.45 0.21 15.52
CA HIS A 210 6.23 -0.86 16.13
C HIS A 210 6.97 -1.74 15.11
N THR A 211 6.98 -1.34 13.83
CA THR A 211 7.63 -2.06 12.73
C THR A 211 8.81 -1.27 12.16
N ARG A 212 9.59 -1.88 11.26
CA ARG A 212 10.64 -1.18 10.51
C ARG A 212 10.17 -0.63 9.17
N ILE A 213 8.88 -0.80 8.84
CA ILE A 213 8.29 -0.31 7.60
C ILE A 213 8.47 1.21 7.55
N ALA A 214 8.82 1.75 6.38
CA ALA A 214 8.85 3.20 6.18
C ALA A 214 7.44 3.67 5.83
N TYR A 215 6.88 4.58 6.64
CA TYR A 215 5.51 5.06 6.47
C TYR A 215 5.33 6.52 6.92
N ALA A 216 4.23 7.14 6.52
CA ALA A 216 3.81 8.45 6.97
C ALA A 216 3.30 8.38 8.42
N ARG A 217 4.15 8.75 9.39
CA ARG A 217 3.85 8.60 10.82
C ARG A 217 2.65 9.44 11.24
N LEU A 218 1.84 8.87 12.13
CA LEU A 218 0.74 9.57 12.80
C LEU A 218 1.29 10.51 13.88
N HIS A 219 0.85 11.77 13.86
CA HIS A 219 1.16 12.77 14.87
C HIS A 219 0.00 13.04 15.81
N ASP A 220 -1.21 12.96 15.27
CA ASP A 220 -2.45 13.30 15.95
C ASP A 220 -3.64 12.66 15.25
N ALA A 221 -4.70 12.39 16.01
CA ALA A 221 -5.95 11.84 15.48
C ALA A 221 -7.13 12.29 16.33
N SER A 222 -8.29 12.50 15.69
CA SER A 222 -9.55 12.64 16.42
C SER A 222 -9.88 11.35 17.18
N ALA A 223 -10.68 11.47 18.24
CA ALA A 223 -11.07 10.32 19.05
C ALA A 223 -11.73 9.19 18.23
N ASP A 224 -12.47 9.55 17.18
CA ASP A 224 -13.13 8.60 16.26
C ASP A 224 -12.25 8.20 15.05
N GLY A 225 -11.02 8.70 14.94
CA GLY A 225 -10.10 8.36 13.85
C GLY A 225 -10.43 8.97 12.49
N MET A 226 -11.49 9.80 12.39
CA MET A 226 -11.95 10.37 11.12
C MET A 226 -11.12 11.57 10.64
N THR A 227 -10.31 12.15 11.53
CA THR A 227 -9.33 13.18 11.17
C THR A 227 -7.96 12.76 11.65
N LEU A 228 -6.98 12.68 10.73
CA LEU A 228 -5.62 12.26 11.02
C LEU A 228 -4.64 13.35 10.64
N VAL A 229 -3.63 13.59 11.47
CA VAL A 229 -2.48 14.42 11.16
C VAL A 229 -1.26 13.54 11.00
N LYS A 230 -0.63 13.56 9.82
CA LYS A 230 0.46 12.64 9.45
C LYS A 230 1.68 13.37 8.92
N ASP A 231 2.82 12.69 8.86
CA ASP A 231 4.01 13.17 8.13
C ASP A 231 3.64 13.50 6.67
N LEU A 232 4.06 14.68 6.18
CA LEU A 232 4.10 14.95 4.75
C LEU A 232 5.33 14.28 4.15
N VAL A 233 5.13 13.13 3.51
CA VAL A 233 6.19 12.45 2.78
C VAL A 233 6.40 13.15 1.44
N ARG A 234 7.66 13.49 1.14
CA ARG A 234 8.06 14.01 -0.18
C ARG A 234 8.66 12.87 -0.98
N GLY A 235 8.20 12.71 -2.21
CA GLY A 235 8.69 11.68 -3.09
C GLY A 235 7.88 11.62 -4.37
N GLU A 236 8.22 10.66 -5.21
CA GLU A 236 7.50 10.38 -6.44
C GLU A 236 6.64 9.13 -6.28
N GLU A 237 5.37 9.22 -6.66
CA GLU A 237 4.43 8.08 -6.61
C GLU A 237 4.92 6.94 -7.49
N MET A 238 4.72 5.70 -7.03
CA MET A 238 5.24 4.52 -7.73
C MET A 238 4.79 4.46 -9.19
N TRP A 239 3.55 4.85 -9.50
CA TRP A 239 3.04 4.86 -10.88
C TRP A 239 3.83 5.83 -11.77
N LYS A 240 4.20 7.02 -11.26
CA LYS A 240 5.04 7.99 -11.98
C LYS A 240 6.46 7.47 -12.18
N VAL A 241 6.98 6.72 -11.20
CA VAL A 241 8.30 6.09 -11.31
C VAL A 241 8.29 5.03 -12.42
N VAL A 242 7.31 4.12 -12.43
CA VAL A 242 7.25 3.04 -13.43
C VAL A 242 6.89 3.55 -14.83
N ASP A 243 6.16 4.68 -14.94
CA ASP A 243 5.88 5.32 -16.23
C ASP A 243 7.15 5.89 -16.90
N LYS A 244 8.23 6.11 -16.15
CA LYS A 244 9.55 6.48 -16.70
C LYS A 244 10.35 5.27 -17.19
N GLY A 245 9.90 4.05 -16.88
CA GLY A 245 10.55 2.80 -17.24
C GLY A 245 10.70 1.83 -16.06
N PRO A 246 11.41 0.71 -16.28
CA PRO A 246 11.66 -0.30 -15.24
C PRO A 246 12.27 0.29 -13.97
N LEU A 247 11.92 -0.29 -12.83
CA LEU A 247 12.50 0.09 -11.54
C LEU A 247 14.02 -0.13 -11.56
N SER A 248 14.76 0.88 -11.08
CA SER A 248 16.20 0.76 -10.87
C SER A 248 16.51 -0.30 -9.79
N PRO A 249 17.76 -0.83 -9.75
CA PRO A 249 18.16 -1.78 -8.72
C PRO A 249 17.93 -1.26 -7.29
N ALA A 250 18.12 0.03 -7.03
CA ALA A 250 17.87 0.64 -5.72
C ALA A 250 16.37 0.64 -5.35
N GLN A 251 15.51 0.97 -6.31
CA GLN A 251 14.05 0.95 -6.12
C GLN A 251 13.53 -0.47 -5.91
N THR A 252 13.99 -1.43 -6.72
CA THR A 252 13.64 -2.84 -6.55
C THR A 252 14.15 -3.39 -5.22
N GLY A 253 15.38 -3.05 -4.83
CA GLY A 253 15.96 -3.42 -3.54
C GLY A 253 15.14 -2.91 -2.35
N SER A 254 14.71 -1.64 -2.38
CA SER A 254 13.86 -1.10 -1.32
C SER A 254 12.46 -1.72 -1.30
N LEU A 255 11.87 -2.03 -2.46
CA LEU A 255 10.54 -2.67 -2.52
C LEU A 255 10.62 -4.08 -1.94
N LEU A 256 11.75 -4.74 -2.17
CA LEU A 256 12.06 -6.04 -1.61
C LEU A 256 12.26 -6.00 -0.10
N ASP A 257 12.90 -4.94 0.44
CA ASP A 257 13.01 -4.74 1.89
C ASP A 257 11.62 -4.55 2.54
N LEU A 258 10.74 -3.78 1.89
CA LEU A 258 9.34 -3.62 2.32
C LEU A 258 8.58 -4.95 2.31
N ALA A 259 8.73 -5.73 1.23
CA ALA A 259 8.09 -7.05 1.12
C ALA A 259 8.60 -8.02 2.21
N ALA A 260 9.91 -8.02 2.48
CA ALA A 260 10.51 -8.86 3.51
C ALA A 260 9.96 -8.53 4.89
N GLU A 261 9.82 -7.24 5.23
CA GLU A 261 9.26 -6.82 6.52
C GLU A 261 7.80 -7.25 6.65
N LEU A 262 6.95 -6.96 5.65
CA LEU A 262 5.53 -7.33 5.65
C LEU A 262 5.32 -8.85 5.78
N VAL A 263 6.09 -9.64 5.02
CA VAL A 263 6.05 -11.10 5.10
C VAL A 263 6.53 -11.60 6.47
N SER A 264 7.59 -11.01 7.02
CA SER A 264 8.14 -11.42 8.32
C SER A 264 7.15 -11.20 9.48
N ILE A 265 6.41 -10.10 9.45
CA ILE A 265 5.40 -9.80 10.47
C ILE A 265 4.02 -10.42 10.16
N GLY A 266 3.87 -11.13 9.05
CA GLY A 266 2.60 -11.76 8.64
C GLY A 266 1.49 -10.75 8.37
N HIS A 267 1.81 -9.61 7.78
CA HIS A 267 0.84 -8.57 7.43
C HIS A 267 0.87 -8.24 5.93
N THR A 268 -0.20 -7.60 5.48
CA THR A 268 -0.24 -6.84 4.22
C THR A 268 -0.57 -5.40 4.54
N ALA A 269 -0.47 -4.55 3.52
CA ALA A 269 -1.10 -3.25 3.47
C ALA A 269 -1.70 -3.04 2.07
N ASP A 270 -2.38 -1.92 1.84
CA ASP A 270 -2.72 -1.48 0.49
C ASP A 270 -1.49 -0.91 -0.23
N LEU A 271 -0.80 -1.77 -0.98
CA LEU A 271 0.39 -1.44 -1.76
C LEU A 271 0.01 -0.87 -3.13
N ASN A 272 -1.14 -0.22 -3.26
CA ASN A 272 -1.52 0.47 -4.48
C ASN A 272 -0.44 1.48 -4.89
N TRP A 273 -0.28 1.73 -6.19
CA TRP A 273 0.83 2.58 -6.66
C TRP A 273 0.72 4.04 -6.22
N GLY A 274 -0.49 4.51 -5.94
CA GLY A 274 -0.73 5.82 -5.34
C GLY A 274 -0.32 5.91 -3.87
N ASN A 275 -0.17 4.77 -3.17
CA ASN A 275 0.13 4.72 -1.74
C ASN A 275 1.61 4.55 -1.42
N LEU A 276 2.46 4.39 -2.45
CA LEU A 276 3.91 4.23 -2.31
C LEU A 276 4.63 5.42 -2.94
N LEU A 277 5.39 6.15 -2.13
CA LEU A 277 6.27 7.23 -2.59
C LEU A 277 7.74 6.80 -2.53
N TRP A 278 8.46 7.05 -3.61
CA TRP A 278 9.91 6.97 -3.64
C TRP A 278 10.51 8.27 -3.09
N ASP A 279 11.11 8.23 -1.90
CA ASP A 279 11.70 9.42 -1.25
C ASP A 279 13.14 9.74 -1.73
N GLY A 280 13.61 9.02 -2.75
CA GLY A 280 14.99 9.06 -3.24
C GLY A 280 15.91 7.99 -2.63
N LYS A 281 15.47 7.29 -1.59
CA LYS A 281 16.23 6.23 -0.91
C LYS A 281 15.41 4.96 -0.70
N ARG A 282 14.13 5.09 -0.38
CA ARG A 282 13.24 3.97 -0.08
C ARG A 282 11.80 4.26 -0.48
N TRP A 283 11.02 3.20 -0.61
CA TRP A 283 9.56 3.29 -0.70
C TRP A 283 8.98 3.59 0.68
N VAL A 284 8.13 4.61 0.74
CA VAL A 284 7.43 5.04 1.94
C VAL A 284 5.94 4.90 1.70
N MET A 285 5.25 4.21 2.60
CA MET A 285 3.80 4.09 2.57
C MET A 285 3.14 5.36 3.10
N ILE A 286 2.28 5.99 2.30
CA ILE A 286 1.56 7.22 2.71
C ILE A 286 0.12 6.97 3.15
N ASP A 287 -0.39 5.78 2.86
CA ASP A 287 -1.66 5.27 3.36
C ASP A 287 -1.41 3.92 4.06
N SER A 288 -2.10 3.70 5.16
CA SER A 288 -2.05 2.46 5.95
C SER A 288 -3.34 1.66 5.85
N GLY A 289 -4.27 2.09 4.99
CA GLY A 289 -5.45 1.31 4.65
C GLY A 289 -5.09 -0.15 4.34
N GLY A 290 -5.88 -1.08 4.89
CA GLY A 290 -5.66 -2.51 4.70
C GLY A 290 -4.42 -3.09 5.40
N PHE A 291 -3.81 -2.37 6.36
CA PHE A 291 -2.78 -2.95 7.21
C PHE A 291 -3.39 -3.98 8.17
N GLN A 292 -3.27 -5.26 7.81
CA GLN A 292 -3.94 -6.34 8.53
C GLN A 292 -3.16 -7.65 8.40
N GLN A 293 -3.41 -8.56 9.34
CA GLN A 293 -2.79 -9.87 9.36
C GLN A 293 -3.28 -10.72 8.18
N VAL A 294 -2.35 -11.26 7.39
CA VAL A 294 -2.63 -12.16 6.26
C VAL A 294 -1.46 -13.11 6.02
N GLY A 295 -1.64 -14.08 5.13
CA GLY A 295 -0.53 -14.92 4.66
C GLY A 295 0.49 -14.14 3.81
N PRO A 296 1.70 -14.70 3.61
CA PRO A 296 2.79 -14.03 2.87
C PRO A 296 2.43 -13.57 1.45
N TRP A 297 1.45 -14.22 0.82
CA TRP A 297 0.98 -13.86 -0.52
C TRP A 297 0.07 -12.64 -0.57
N GLY A 298 -0.36 -12.09 0.58
CA GLY A 298 -1.06 -10.81 0.63
C GLY A 298 -0.24 -9.66 0.03
N PRO A 299 0.94 -9.33 0.59
CA PRO A 299 1.82 -8.33 0.00
C PRO A 299 2.46 -8.80 -1.31
N LEU A 300 2.88 -10.08 -1.41
CA LEU A 300 3.55 -10.56 -2.62
C LEU A 300 2.63 -10.61 -3.85
N GLY A 301 1.35 -10.96 -3.67
CA GLY A 301 0.36 -10.96 -4.75
C GLY A 301 0.13 -9.56 -5.32
N GLN A 302 0.22 -8.52 -4.48
CA GLN A 302 0.15 -7.13 -4.92
C GLN A 302 1.43 -6.62 -5.58
N ILE A 303 2.61 -7.16 -5.24
CA ILE A 303 3.88 -6.73 -5.85
C ILE A 303 4.13 -7.47 -7.17
N LEU A 304 3.88 -8.79 -7.17
CA LEU A 304 4.22 -9.71 -8.25
C LEU A 304 3.03 -10.02 -9.18
N SER A 305 1.95 -9.24 -9.14
CA SER A 305 0.88 -9.37 -10.12
C SER A 305 1.43 -9.17 -11.54
N GLU A 306 0.83 -9.85 -12.51
CA GLU A 306 1.30 -9.84 -13.90
C GLU A 306 1.46 -8.42 -14.46
N GLU A 307 0.42 -7.59 -14.33
CA GLU A 307 0.43 -6.19 -14.76
C GLU A 307 1.58 -5.41 -14.12
N ARG A 308 1.78 -5.58 -12.81
CA ARG A 308 2.80 -4.83 -12.09
C ARG A 308 4.19 -5.26 -12.47
N ARG A 309 4.46 -6.56 -12.60
CA ARG A 309 5.75 -7.06 -13.08
C ARG A 309 6.06 -6.52 -14.47
N ALA A 310 5.10 -6.58 -15.40
CA ALA A 310 5.26 -6.11 -16.76
C ALA A 310 5.62 -4.61 -16.81
N ARG A 311 4.96 -3.77 -16.00
CA ARG A 311 5.20 -2.32 -15.99
C ARG A 311 6.43 -1.91 -15.17
N SER A 312 6.70 -2.59 -14.06
CA SER A 312 7.84 -2.27 -13.18
C SER A 312 9.16 -2.92 -13.61
N GLY A 313 9.12 -3.89 -14.53
CA GLY A 313 10.29 -4.66 -14.95
C GLY A 313 10.84 -5.61 -13.87
N ILE A 314 10.01 -6.00 -12.90
CA ILE A 314 10.40 -6.96 -11.85
C ILE A 314 10.41 -8.38 -12.43
N ASP A 315 11.59 -9.01 -12.45
CA ASP A 315 11.76 -10.45 -12.65
C ASP A 315 11.36 -11.20 -11.36
N ALA A 316 10.31 -12.02 -11.40
CA ALA A 316 9.76 -12.61 -10.18
C ALA A 316 10.66 -13.67 -9.56
N GLY A 317 11.30 -14.51 -10.39
CA GLY A 317 12.29 -15.48 -9.92
C GLY A 317 13.44 -14.81 -9.18
N ALA A 318 14.03 -13.76 -9.74
CA ALA A 318 15.11 -12.99 -9.09
C ALA A 318 14.63 -12.28 -7.83
N PHE A 319 13.43 -11.68 -7.86
CA PHE A 319 12.83 -11.03 -6.70
C PHE A 319 12.63 -12.03 -5.55
N LEU A 320 12.05 -13.21 -5.83
CA LEU A 320 11.82 -14.24 -4.81
C LEU A 320 13.12 -14.86 -4.30
N ARG A 321 14.15 -15.06 -5.15
CA ARG A 321 15.48 -15.50 -4.69
C ARG A 321 16.09 -14.48 -3.73
N ALA A 322 15.99 -13.20 -4.05
CA ALA A 322 16.50 -12.13 -3.20
C ALA A 322 15.66 -11.94 -1.92
N LEU A 323 14.36 -12.26 -1.96
CA LEU A 323 13.47 -12.30 -0.80
C LEU A 323 13.87 -13.43 0.15
N ARG A 324 14.08 -14.65 -0.40
CA ARG A 324 14.59 -15.81 0.34
C ARG A 324 15.88 -15.49 1.08
N ALA A 325 16.80 -14.79 0.43
CA ALA A 325 18.07 -14.38 1.04
C ALA A 325 17.87 -13.42 2.24
N ARG A 326 16.89 -12.51 2.18
CA ARG A 326 16.57 -11.57 3.26
C ARG A 326 15.83 -12.21 4.43
N LEU A 327 14.84 -13.06 4.13
CA LEU A 327 14.06 -13.76 5.15
C LEU A 327 14.85 -14.89 5.81
N GLY A 328 15.91 -15.37 5.16
CA GLY A 328 16.60 -16.62 5.51
C GLY A 328 15.95 -17.82 4.82
N PRO A 329 16.73 -18.69 4.17
CA PRO A 329 16.21 -19.79 3.35
C PRO A 329 15.43 -20.85 4.13
N ASP A 330 15.62 -20.93 5.44
CA ASP A 330 14.98 -21.91 6.33
C ASP A 330 14.03 -21.26 7.34
N SER A 331 13.76 -19.96 7.22
CA SER A 331 12.89 -19.26 8.15
C SER A 331 11.44 -19.69 8.02
N GLU A 332 10.68 -19.55 9.10
CA GLU A 332 9.23 -19.77 9.07
C GLU A 332 8.54 -18.86 8.06
N ALA A 333 8.96 -17.61 7.95
CA ALA A 333 8.44 -16.65 6.98
C ALA A 333 8.64 -17.15 5.53
N TRP A 334 9.84 -17.62 5.18
CA TRP A 334 10.10 -18.18 3.85
C TRP A 334 9.31 -19.48 3.60
N ARG A 335 9.25 -20.40 4.59
CA ARG A 335 8.41 -21.60 4.49
C ARG A 335 6.95 -21.23 4.23
N GLY A 336 6.44 -20.19 4.89
CA GLY A 336 5.11 -19.65 4.65
C GLY A 336 4.90 -19.13 3.23
N VAL A 337 5.92 -18.53 2.60
CA VAL A 337 5.85 -18.16 1.17
C VAL A 337 5.72 -19.40 0.30
N GLN A 338 6.49 -20.45 0.56
CA GLN A 338 6.47 -21.69 -0.23
C GLN A 338 5.12 -22.43 -0.08
N THR A 339 4.62 -22.58 1.14
CA THR A 339 3.39 -23.34 1.41
C THR A 339 2.12 -22.52 1.21
N GLY A 340 2.21 -21.19 1.26
CA GLY A 340 1.08 -20.28 1.15
C GLY A 340 0.59 -20.00 -0.27
N ALA A 341 1.26 -20.51 -1.30
CA ALA A 341 0.86 -20.31 -2.69
C ALA A 341 -0.37 -21.15 -3.06
N ALA A 342 -1.56 -20.60 -2.79
CA ALA A 342 -2.82 -21.28 -3.04
C ALA A 342 -3.25 -21.22 -4.52
N TRP A 343 -2.98 -20.10 -5.18
CA TRP A 343 -3.51 -19.81 -6.52
C TRP A 343 -2.55 -20.27 -7.64
N PRO A 344 -3.08 -20.66 -8.82
CA PRO A 344 -2.23 -21.13 -9.93
C PRO A 344 -1.13 -20.15 -10.32
N TYR A 345 -1.42 -18.85 -10.38
CA TYR A 345 -0.41 -17.84 -10.73
C TYR A 345 0.70 -17.73 -9.68
N GLN A 346 0.41 -17.91 -8.39
CA GLN A 346 1.40 -17.87 -7.31
C GLN A 346 2.34 -19.08 -7.40
N LYS A 347 1.77 -20.25 -7.67
CA LYS A 347 2.52 -21.49 -7.91
C LYS A 347 3.42 -21.35 -9.14
N ALA A 348 2.91 -20.75 -10.22
CA ALA A 348 3.71 -20.47 -11.41
C ALA A 348 4.89 -19.54 -11.10
N ILE A 349 4.65 -18.45 -10.37
CA ILE A 349 5.71 -17.53 -9.92
C ILE A 349 6.74 -18.24 -9.04
N LEU A 350 6.32 -19.10 -8.10
CA LEU A 350 7.27 -19.90 -7.31
C LEU A 350 8.10 -20.84 -8.16
N ALA A 351 7.54 -21.43 -9.22
CA ALA A 351 8.28 -22.30 -10.12
C ALA A 351 9.41 -21.57 -10.86
N GLU A 352 9.32 -20.24 -11.03
CA GLU A 352 10.39 -19.40 -11.59
C GLU A 352 11.65 -19.33 -10.71
N LEU A 353 11.57 -19.76 -9.43
CA LEU A 353 12.75 -19.88 -8.57
C LEU A 353 13.76 -20.90 -9.10
N GLY A 354 13.28 -21.90 -9.85
CA GLY A 354 14.04 -23.10 -10.16
C GLY A 354 14.08 -24.09 -9.00
N PRO A 355 14.69 -25.27 -9.22
CA PRO A 355 14.87 -26.30 -8.19
C PRO A 355 15.78 -25.87 -7.03
#